data_AF-A0A6H2GS26-F1
#
_entry.id   AF-A0A6H2GS26-F1
#
_cell.length_a   1.000
_cell.length_b   1.000
_cell.length_c   1.000
_cell.angle_alpha   90.00
_cell.angle_beta   90.00
_cell.angle_gamma   90.00
#
_symmetry.space_group_name_H-M   'P 1'
#
loop_
_entity.id
_entity.type
_entity.pdbx_description
1 polymer ?
#
loop_
_entity_poly.entity_id
_entity_poly.type
_entity_poly.pdbx_seq_one_letter_code
_entity_poly.pdbx_strand_id
1 'polypeptide(L)'
;MTAILKKLKKDEKGFTLIELLAVIVILGIIAAIAIPLIGNILSSNRAKSDFQTARQIYDAARLYVTNEKNGDFNGATVPVVTSGTTDDDLQDKGYLDKNITLPSTKNKISGGSVKFQSDGQLLYVSIETGTGSTAVPIYYKGSDVLKGEGEVSTTAPTSP
;
A
#
# COMPACT_ATOMS: atom_id res chain seq x y z
N MET A 1 -9.93 28.70 -60.51
CA MET A 1 -9.42 28.10 -59.26
C MET A 1 -10.51 27.82 -58.21
N THR A 2 -11.80 27.79 -58.59
CA THR A 2 -12.94 27.80 -57.64
C THR A 2 -13.67 26.45 -57.52
N ALA A 3 -13.37 25.48 -58.39
CA ALA A 3 -14.04 24.18 -58.42
C ALA A 3 -13.57 23.21 -57.31
N ILE A 4 -12.34 23.37 -56.80
CA ILE A 4 -11.76 22.52 -55.76
C ILE A 4 -12.37 22.84 -54.38
N LEU A 5 -12.62 24.12 -54.09
CA LEU A 5 -13.26 24.58 -52.84
C LEU A 5 -14.72 24.11 -52.69
N LYS A 6 -15.43 23.87 -53.80
CA LYS A 6 -16.85 23.44 -53.78
C LYS A 6 -17.01 21.94 -53.51
N LYS A 7 -16.00 21.11 -53.78
CA LYS A 7 -15.99 19.67 -53.48
C LYS A 7 -15.72 19.35 -52.00
N LEU A 8 -15.02 20.24 -51.28
CA LEU A 8 -14.66 20.05 -49.87
C LEU A 8 -15.83 20.27 -48.88
N LYS A 9 -16.93 20.89 -49.32
CA LYS A 9 -18.10 21.22 -48.46
C LYS A 9 -19.23 20.20 -48.52
N LYS A 10 -19.07 19.05 -49.17
CA LYS A 10 -20.20 18.14 -49.49
C LYS A 10 -20.24 16.81 -48.71
N ASP A 11 -19.27 16.52 -47.85
CA ASP A 11 -19.20 15.24 -47.13
C ASP A 11 -19.18 15.35 -45.60
N GLU A 12 -19.80 16.39 -45.02
CA GLU A 12 -20.11 16.37 -43.58
C GLU A 12 -21.38 15.55 -43.35
N LYS A 13 -21.25 14.22 -43.45
CA LYS A 13 -22.25 13.29 -42.93
C LYS A 13 -22.24 13.44 -41.40
N GLY A 14 -23.15 14.26 -40.89
CA GLY A 14 -23.34 14.45 -39.46
C GLY A 14 -23.67 13.13 -38.76
N PHE A 15 -23.01 12.90 -37.64
CA PHE A 15 -23.28 11.79 -36.73
C PHE A 15 -24.75 11.84 -36.30
N THR A 16 -25.48 10.73 -36.40
CA THR A 16 -26.89 10.71 -36.04
C THR A 16 -27.05 10.63 -34.51
N LEU A 17 -28.10 11.25 -33.96
CA LEU A 17 -28.37 11.17 -32.52
C LEU A 17 -28.61 9.72 -32.05
N ILE A 18 -29.12 8.86 -32.94
CA ILE A 18 -29.37 7.45 -32.63
C ILE A 18 -28.08 6.65 -32.48
N GLU A 19 -27.03 6.95 -33.26
CA GLU A 19 -25.71 6.33 -33.11
C GLU A 19 -25.09 6.72 -31.78
N LEU A 20 -25.22 7.98 -31.38
CA LEU A 20 -24.70 8.45 -30.09
C LEU A 20 -25.49 7.81 -28.93
N LEU A 21 -26.81 7.65 -29.09
CA LEU A 21 -27.68 7.00 -28.12
C LEU A 21 -27.31 5.52 -27.92
N ALA A 22 -27.08 4.77 -29.00
CA ALA A 22 -26.68 3.36 -28.89
C ALA A 22 -25.35 3.20 -28.14
N VAL A 23 -24.38 4.09 -28.36
CA VAL A 23 -23.07 4.05 -27.69
C VAL A 23 -23.21 4.29 -26.19
N ILE A 24 -23.95 5.32 -25.76
CA ILE A 24 -24.10 5.61 -24.32
C ILE A 24 -24.87 4.51 -23.58
N VAL A 25 -25.80 3.82 -24.25
CA VAL A 25 -26.52 2.67 -23.67
C VAL A 25 -25.55 1.53 -23.40
N ILE A 26 -24.71 1.19 -24.38
CA ILE A 26 -23.70 0.13 -24.22
C ILE A 26 -22.69 0.51 -23.12
N LEU A 27 -22.19 1.76 -23.13
CA LEU A 27 -21.29 2.25 -22.08
C LEU A 27 -21.95 2.24 -20.69
N GLY A 28 -23.24 2.55 -20.59
CA GLY A 28 -24.00 2.52 -19.35
C GLY A 28 -24.10 1.10 -18.76
N ILE A 29 -24.37 0.09 -19.60
CA ILE A 29 -24.41 -1.32 -19.17
C ILE A 29 -23.03 -1.79 -18.69
N ILE A 30 -21.97 -1.47 -19.43
CA ILE A 30 -20.60 -1.82 -19.05
C ILE A 30 -20.21 -1.14 -17.73
N ALA A 31 -20.50 0.16 -17.60
CA ALA A 31 -20.19 0.94 -16.40
C ALA A 31 -20.90 0.40 -15.16
N ALA A 32 -22.16 -0.03 -15.28
CA ALA A 32 -22.94 -0.57 -14.17
C ALA A 32 -22.29 -1.81 -13.52
N ILE A 33 -21.63 -2.67 -14.31
CA ILE A 33 -20.93 -3.87 -13.80
C ILE A 33 -19.49 -3.54 -13.42
N ALA A 34 -18.81 -2.75 -14.25
CA ALA A 34 -17.38 -2.47 -14.10
C ALA A 34 -17.05 -1.67 -12.84
N ILE A 35 -17.85 -0.64 -12.50
CA ILE A 35 -17.59 0.25 -11.36
C ILE A 35 -17.52 -0.51 -10.02
N PRO A 36 -18.53 -1.29 -9.61
CA PRO A 36 -18.47 -2.01 -8.33
C PRO A 36 -17.37 -3.09 -8.31
N LEU A 37 -17.16 -3.78 -9.44
CA LEU A 37 -16.12 -4.81 -9.56
C LEU A 37 -14.72 -4.22 -9.35
N ILE A 38 -14.39 -3.14 -10.06
CA ILE A 38 -13.09 -2.47 -9.97
C ILE A 38 -12.86 -1.91 -8.56
N GLY A 39 -13.91 -1.38 -7.92
CA GLY A 39 -13.82 -0.89 -6.54
C GLY A 39 -13.37 -1.96 -5.54
N ASN A 40 -13.97 -3.14 -5.60
CA ASN A 40 -13.62 -4.26 -4.71
C ASN A 40 -12.22 -4.82 -5.01
N ILE A 41 -11.85 -4.99 -6.28
CA ILE A 41 -10.51 -5.45 -6.66
C ILE A 41 -9.46 -4.45 -6.17
N LEU A 42 -9.71 -3.15 -6.31
CA LEU A 42 -8.80 -2.11 -5.88
C LEU A 42 -8.63 -2.08 -4.36
N SER A 43 -9.70 -2.23 -3.58
CA SER A 43 -9.61 -2.26 -2.12
C SER A 43 -8.84 -3.48 -1.63
N SER A 44 -9.10 -4.67 -2.18
CA SER A 44 -8.34 -5.89 -1.87
C SER A 44 -6.87 -5.77 -2.27
N ASN A 45 -6.58 -5.24 -3.46
CA ASN A 45 -5.19 -5.04 -3.91
C ASN A 45 -4.44 -4.04 -3.03
N ARG A 46 -5.11 -2.98 -2.56
CA ARG A 46 -4.53 -2.03 -1.60
C ARG A 46 -4.19 -2.71 -0.28
N ALA A 47 -5.10 -3.51 0.28
CA ALA A 47 -4.85 -4.25 1.50
C ALA A 47 -3.66 -5.21 1.35
N LYS A 48 -3.62 -6.00 0.27
CA LYS A 48 -2.47 -6.88 -0.03
C LYS A 48 -1.17 -6.11 -0.19
N SER A 49 -1.22 -4.93 -0.82
CA SER A 49 -0.04 -4.08 -0.98
C SER A 49 0.48 -3.55 0.36
N ASP A 50 -0.40 -3.26 1.33
CA ASP A 50 0.03 -2.90 2.68
C ASP A 50 0.78 -4.05 3.37
N PHE A 51 0.35 -5.31 3.18
CA PHE A 51 1.10 -6.48 3.67
C PHE A 51 2.47 -6.62 3.00
N GLN A 52 2.59 -6.26 1.71
CA GLN A 52 3.90 -6.21 1.04
C GLN A 52 4.79 -5.12 1.63
N THR A 53 4.24 -3.95 1.97
CA THR A 53 4.96 -2.89 2.69
C THR A 53 5.42 -3.39 4.06
N ALA A 54 4.56 -4.07 4.84
CA ALA A 54 4.94 -4.67 6.11
C ALA A 54 6.05 -5.72 5.94
N ARG A 55 6.01 -6.50 4.85
CA ARG A 55 7.04 -7.49 4.53
C ARG A 55 8.38 -6.83 4.20
N GLN A 56 8.38 -5.74 3.43
CA GLN A 56 9.57 -4.95 3.16
C GLN A 56 10.19 -4.40 4.46
N ILE A 57 9.36 -3.91 5.37
CA ILE A 57 9.80 -3.42 6.70
C ILE A 57 10.40 -4.57 7.52
N TYR A 58 9.79 -5.75 7.50
CA TYR A 58 10.33 -6.95 8.14
C TYR A 58 11.70 -7.34 7.57
N ASP A 59 11.85 -7.38 6.25
CA ASP A 59 13.12 -7.76 5.61
C ASP A 59 14.22 -6.75 5.97
N ALA A 60 13.91 -5.46 6.02
CA ALA A 60 14.81 -4.41 6.50
C ALA A 60 15.20 -4.61 7.98
N ALA A 61 14.21 -4.89 8.85
CA ALA A 61 14.46 -5.17 10.26
C ALA A 61 15.35 -6.39 10.47
N ARG A 62 15.11 -7.45 9.70
CA ARG A 62 15.91 -8.68 9.76
C ARG A 62 17.35 -8.42 9.35
N LEU A 63 17.56 -7.62 8.31
CA LEU A 63 18.90 -7.22 7.87
C LEU A 63 19.61 -6.38 8.95
N TYR A 64 18.91 -5.42 9.57
CA TYR A 64 19.42 -4.63 10.68
C TYR A 64 19.87 -5.49 11.86
N VAL A 65 19.03 -6.43 12.32
CA VAL A 65 19.40 -7.32 13.44
C VAL A 65 20.61 -8.19 13.09
N THR A 66 20.67 -8.68 11.85
CA THR A 66 21.82 -9.50 11.39
C THR A 66 23.12 -8.70 11.40
N ASN A 67 23.11 -7.46 10.92
CA ASN A 67 24.32 -6.65 10.79
C ASN A 67 24.72 -5.94 12.09
N GLU A 68 23.77 -5.32 12.78
CA GLU A 68 24.04 -4.42 13.92
C GLU A 68 23.90 -5.12 15.27
N LYS A 69 23.13 -6.21 15.34
CA LYS A 69 22.90 -6.99 16.56
C LYS A 69 23.52 -8.39 16.47
N ASN A 70 24.44 -8.62 15.54
CA ASN A 70 25.12 -9.91 15.30
C ASN A 70 24.15 -11.09 15.11
N GLY A 71 22.95 -10.84 14.56
CA GLY A 71 21.93 -11.87 14.39
C GLY A 71 21.23 -12.30 15.68
N ASP A 72 21.34 -11.53 16.77
CA ASP A 72 20.58 -11.78 18.00
C ASP A 72 19.13 -11.31 17.85
N PHE A 73 18.25 -12.26 17.51
CA PHE A 73 16.82 -12.01 17.37
C PHE A 73 16.04 -12.20 18.67
N ASN A 74 16.66 -12.57 19.79
CA ASN A 74 15.98 -13.05 20.99
C ASN A 74 14.99 -12.04 21.59
N GLY A 75 13.74 -12.08 21.12
CA GLY A 75 12.73 -11.11 21.51
C GLY A 75 13.00 -9.70 20.99
N ALA A 76 13.83 -9.52 19.95
CA ALA A 76 14.25 -8.21 19.48
C ALA A 76 13.06 -7.34 19.06
N THR A 77 13.05 -6.08 19.48
CA THR A 77 12.15 -5.04 18.96
C THR A 77 12.97 -4.07 18.14
N VAL A 78 12.63 -3.92 16.86
CA VAL A 78 13.33 -3.02 15.93
C VAL A 78 12.41 -1.85 15.58
N PRO A 79 12.74 -0.61 15.93
CA PRO A 79 11.92 0.53 15.58
C PRO A 79 12.00 0.85 14.08
N VAL A 80 10.85 1.13 13.45
CA VAL A 80 10.75 1.47 12.02
C VAL A 80 11.00 2.95 11.80
N VAL A 81 10.35 3.78 12.61
CA VAL A 81 10.52 5.24 12.68
C VAL A 81 10.37 5.64 14.13
N THR A 82 11.26 6.49 14.63
CA THR A 82 11.16 7.12 15.94
C THR A 82 10.97 8.62 15.75
N SER A 83 10.02 9.20 16.49
CA SER A 83 9.80 10.66 16.49
C SER A 83 10.75 11.40 17.47
N GLY A 84 11.94 10.84 17.73
CA GLY A 84 12.87 11.28 18.77
C GLY A 84 14.27 11.62 18.25
N THR A 85 15.22 11.87 19.16
CA THR A 85 16.62 12.24 18.84
C THR A 85 17.58 11.06 18.79
N THR A 86 17.08 9.84 18.97
CA THR A 86 17.88 8.62 18.90
C THR A 86 17.74 8.04 17.50
N ASP A 87 18.68 8.39 16.63
CA ASP A 87 18.84 7.90 15.25
C ASP A 87 19.16 6.38 15.21
N ASP A 88 18.28 5.56 15.80
CA ASP A 88 18.42 4.10 15.91
C ASP A 88 17.26 3.32 15.29
N ASP A 89 16.48 3.98 14.44
CA ASP A 89 15.47 3.32 13.62
C ASP A 89 15.96 2.94 12.22
N LEU A 90 15.18 2.11 11.54
CA LEU A 90 15.51 1.61 10.22
C LEU A 90 15.65 2.71 9.17
N GLN A 91 14.93 3.82 9.30
CA GLN A 91 15.00 4.92 8.35
C GLN A 91 16.27 5.75 8.51
N ASP A 92 16.69 6.02 9.75
CA ASP A 92 17.90 6.79 10.03
C ASP A 92 19.16 5.98 9.83
N LYS A 93 19.12 4.68 10.09
CA LYS A 93 20.21 3.75 9.79
C LYS A 93 20.30 3.38 8.30
N GLY A 94 19.39 3.87 7.46
CA GLY A 94 19.43 3.67 6.01
C GLY A 94 19.00 2.27 5.55
N TYR A 95 18.39 1.48 6.42
CA TYR A 95 17.82 0.17 6.07
C TYR A 95 16.43 0.29 5.40
N LEU A 96 15.75 1.43 5.58
CA LEU A 96 14.44 1.71 5.02
C LEU A 96 14.35 3.15 4.48
N ASP A 97 13.57 3.35 3.41
CA ASP A 97 13.35 4.68 2.84
C ASP A 97 12.49 5.55 3.77
N LYS A 98 12.88 6.83 3.92
CA LYS A 98 12.19 7.84 4.73
C LYS A 98 10.83 8.25 4.19
N ASN A 99 10.48 7.93 2.95
CA ASN A 99 9.25 8.37 2.27
C ASN A 99 8.29 7.22 1.96
N ILE A 100 8.43 6.09 2.65
CA ILE A 100 7.50 4.99 2.51
C ILE A 100 6.09 5.39 2.99
N THR A 101 5.08 4.99 2.21
CA THR A 101 3.66 5.26 2.47
C THR A 101 2.86 3.97 2.42
N LEU A 102 1.72 3.92 3.10
CA LEU A 102 0.78 2.81 2.95
C LEU A 102 0.02 2.93 1.63
N PRO A 103 0.04 1.90 0.75
CA PRO A 103 -0.72 1.90 -0.49
C PRO A 103 -2.22 2.16 -0.34
N SER A 104 -2.84 1.71 0.77
CA SER A 104 -4.27 1.86 1.04
C SER A 104 -4.71 3.29 1.35
N THR A 105 -4.01 3.95 2.28
CA THR A 105 -4.35 5.29 2.80
C THR A 105 -3.55 6.41 2.13
N LYS A 106 -2.42 6.07 1.49
CA LYS A 106 -1.40 7.01 1.00
C LYS A 106 -0.74 7.84 2.09
N ASN A 107 -0.96 7.51 3.35
CA ASN A 107 -0.34 8.20 4.46
C ASN A 107 1.12 7.72 4.61
N LYS A 108 1.99 8.66 4.97
CA LYS A 108 3.38 8.37 5.31
C LYS A 108 3.44 7.56 6.60
N ILE A 109 4.35 6.58 6.65
CA ILE A 109 4.67 5.87 7.89
C ILE A 109 5.44 6.82 8.79
N SER A 110 4.89 7.08 9.98
CA SER A 110 5.41 8.03 10.97
C SER A 110 5.92 7.35 12.24
N GLY A 111 5.62 6.07 12.40
CA GLY A 111 6.02 5.25 13.54
C GLY A 111 5.84 3.77 13.23
N GLY A 112 6.31 2.93 14.13
CA GLY A 112 6.15 1.48 14.03
C GLY A 112 7.32 0.71 14.58
N SER A 113 7.15 -0.60 14.68
CA SER A 113 8.18 -1.52 15.16
C SER A 113 8.00 -2.92 14.57
N VAL A 114 9.10 -3.64 14.40
CA VAL A 114 9.10 -5.07 14.10
C VAL A 114 9.45 -5.83 15.36
N LYS A 115 8.61 -6.79 15.74
CA LYS A 115 8.83 -7.63 16.92
C LYS A 115 9.16 -9.05 16.50
N PHE A 116 10.30 -9.55 16.98
CA PHE A 116 10.69 -10.95 16.87
C PHE A 116 10.39 -11.69 18.17
N GLN A 117 10.16 -13.00 18.07
CA GLN A 117 10.10 -13.91 19.21
C GLN A 117 11.51 -14.34 19.64
N SER A 118 11.62 -15.02 20.78
CA SER A 118 12.91 -15.54 21.30
C SER A 118 13.58 -16.56 20.39
N ASP A 119 12.80 -17.22 19.52
CA ASP A 119 13.26 -18.16 18.50
C ASP A 119 13.62 -17.48 17.16
N GLY A 120 13.51 -16.15 17.09
CA GLY A 120 13.80 -15.34 15.91
C GLY A 120 12.69 -15.33 14.84
N GLN A 121 11.54 -15.95 15.11
CA GLN A 121 10.38 -15.83 14.22
C GLN A 121 9.73 -14.43 14.33
N LEU A 122 9.18 -13.94 13.22
CA LEU A 122 8.41 -12.70 13.22
C LEU A 122 7.13 -12.87 14.04
N LEU A 123 6.92 -12.01 15.05
CA LEU A 123 5.68 -11.96 15.80
C LEU A 123 4.67 -11.03 15.11
N TYR A 124 5.08 -9.79 14.84
CA TYR A 124 4.28 -8.79 14.13
C TYR A 124 5.14 -7.65 13.58
N VAL A 125 4.55 -6.91 12.65
CA VAL A 125 4.99 -5.57 12.25
C VAL A 125 3.90 -4.58 12.67
N SER A 126 4.24 -3.56 13.45
CA SER A 126 3.35 -2.44 13.74
C SER A 126 3.69 -1.25 12.85
N ILE A 127 2.66 -0.60 12.32
CA ILE A 127 2.79 0.60 11.48
C ILE A 127 1.87 1.68 12.04
N GLU A 128 2.41 2.87 12.21
CA GLU A 128 1.67 4.06 12.58
C GLU A 128 1.70 5.05 11.43
N THR A 129 0.53 5.62 11.11
CA THR A 129 0.41 6.70 10.14
C THR A 129 -0.29 7.89 10.79
N GLY A 130 0.42 9.00 10.93
CA GLY A 130 -0.07 10.22 11.59
C GLY A 130 0.98 10.85 12.51
N THR A 131 0.94 12.18 12.67
CA THR A 131 1.93 12.91 13.47
C THR A 131 1.40 13.11 14.91
N GLY A 132 2.09 12.60 15.93
CA GLY A 132 1.80 12.85 17.36
C GLY A 132 1.09 11.71 18.13
N SER A 133 0.80 11.93 19.43
CA SER A 133 0.27 10.94 20.39
C SER A 133 -1.14 10.38 20.13
N THR A 134 -1.74 10.68 18.98
CA THR A 134 -3.05 10.14 18.55
C THR A 134 -2.90 9.03 17.52
N ALA A 135 -1.69 8.77 17.03
CA ALA A 135 -1.44 7.66 16.12
C ALA A 135 -1.69 6.33 16.84
N VAL A 136 -2.68 5.57 16.38
CA VAL A 136 -2.95 4.22 16.86
C VAL A 136 -2.19 3.25 15.95
N PRO A 137 -1.28 2.41 16.50
CA PRO A 137 -0.58 1.42 15.70
C PRO A 137 -1.54 0.38 15.14
N ILE A 138 -1.35 0.09 13.85
CA ILE A 138 -1.97 -1.05 13.19
C ILE A 138 -0.95 -2.18 13.18
N TYR A 139 -1.36 -3.35 13.64
CA TYR A 139 -0.52 -4.53 13.74
C TYR A 139 -0.82 -5.51 12.62
N TYR A 140 0.24 -5.89 11.91
CA TYR A 140 0.25 -6.93 10.90
C TYR A 140 0.89 -8.17 11.53
N LYS A 141 0.09 -9.21 11.71
CA LYS A 141 0.53 -10.47 12.33
C LYS A 141 1.63 -11.15 11.49
N GLY A 142 2.63 -11.73 12.15
CA GLY A 142 3.80 -12.30 11.50
C GLY A 142 3.46 -13.33 10.41
N SER A 143 2.56 -14.26 10.71
CA SER A 143 2.07 -15.28 9.76
C SER A 143 1.47 -14.67 8.49
N ASP A 144 0.82 -13.52 8.62
CA ASP A 144 0.05 -12.90 7.55
C ASP A 144 0.96 -11.99 6.72
N VAL A 145 1.92 -11.31 7.37
CA VAL A 145 3.02 -10.61 6.68
C VAL A 145 3.84 -11.59 5.84
N LEU A 146 4.11 -12.80 6.36
CA LEU A 146 4.87 -13.80 5.62
C LEU A 146 4.10 -14.38 4.42
N LYS A 147 2.77 -14.45 4.51
CA LYS A 147 1.87 -14.84 3.40
C LYS A 147 1.59 -13.70 2.42
N GLY A 148 1.76 -12.45 2.85
CA GLY A 148 1.43 -11.26 2.05
C GLY A 148 -0.06 -10.91 2.02
N GLU A 149 -0.86 -11.52 2.88
CA GLU A 149 -2.29 -11.28 3.04
C GLU A 149 -2.80 -11.78 4.41
N GLY A 150 -3.81 -11.12 4.95
CA GLY A 150 -4.46 -11.49 6.21
C GLY A 150 -5.29 -10.35 6.80
N GLU A 151 -5.52 -10.39 8.10
CA GLU A 151 -6.24 -9.36 8.84
C GLU A 151 -5.29 -8.50 9.66
N VAL A 152 -5.62 -7.21 9.75
CA VAL A 152 -4.90 -6.28 10.61
C VAL A 152 -5.57 -6.18 11.98
N SER A 153 -4.77 -5.98 13.02
CA SER A 153 -5.25 -5.83 14.40
C SER A 153 -4.94 -4.44 14.95
N THR A 154 -5.79 -3.93 15.84
CA THR A 154 -5.52 -2.71 16.64
C THR A 154 -4.85 -3.02 17.97
N THR A 155 -4.74 -4.30 18.32
CA THR A 155 -4.03 -4.79 19.51
C THR A 155 -2.84 -5.63 19.10
N ALA A 156 -1.76 -5.58 19.89
CA ALA A 156 -0.54 -6.31 19.62
C ALA A 156 -0.79 -7.84 19.65
N PRO A 157 -0.47 -8.58 18.58
CA PRO A 157 -0.56 -10.04 18.58
C PRO A 157 0.39 -10.65 19.61
N THR A 158 -0.09 -11.68 20.32
CA THR A 158 0.70 -12.46 21.29
C THR A 158 1.26 -13.75 20.70
N SER A 159 0.95 -14.05 19.45
CA SER A 159 1.40 -15.25 18.75
C SER A 159 1.63 -14.93 17.26
N PRO A 160 2.62 -15.61 16.64
CA PRO A 160 3.02 -15.37 15.26
C PRO A 160 1.92 -15.71 14.27
#